data_AF-A0A6P1BFQ7-F1
#
_entry.id   AF-A0A6P1BFQ7-F1
#
_cell.length_a   1.000
_cell.length_b   1.000
_cell.length_c   1.000
_cell.angle_alpha   90.00
_cell.angle_beta   90.00
_cell.angle_gamma   90.00
#
_symmetry.space_group_name_H-M   'P 1'
#
loop_
_entity.id
_entity.type
_entity.pdbx_description
1 polymer ?
#
loop_
_entity_poly.entity_id
_entity_poly.type
_entity_poly.pdbx_seq_one_letter_code
_entity_poly.pdbx_strand_id
1 'polypeptide(L)'
;MLRPSSWIWLPIVGAAIASSVARADDSVVRSFADGSAASMVGIVPAGKDVELVGPQALSADGQGNLFVLDQVNGRILQFDPKQPNAAPDILKMPSDVQPTDLVVRNDDIMVWDGGVRTLKAAPGQSTRGLGGDVIQLEEVSSRGADDQVAISAFAQMGSQAPSSPTDLLDQNTRAAIVRTTRQPDRQYIASRSKGSVIADIIPDKGNASVRVEIQTMVSNETIGQLGLRVRNQLGTVEFLEIDNSDRFYVLAEDIPPSGKNASTFVARYAANGRLEGIYELPLENTPVTRRFVTVSGDGDVYFLRTKPEGVEVVGVGFRPLGKVSVIDVRPSRTAAAPAAQPDIKFNATAAVRPSNRQQAIETAFAFEGIQWKLTPANYGSDPDSQCSGFSRIRRPWYLQGKVNQEVRGVPYCWGCHGSLANFRQRIESGTLAGNVCTRNEPRPDVAGVDCSAFVSATWGLSVHYTTAAIPAIAAPVTNPWDLKPGDALNKPGSHVMLFLRFTPDRKAEVMESSTGGCNGRVCRNVYPLASLLTRGYVPVRFRALADDQTTVSANAYQEIEAPIGRKAASKRR
;
A
#
# COMPACT_ATOMS: atom_id res chain seq x y z
N MET A 1 -70.08 50.76 14.14
CA MET A 1 -70.40 49.71 13.16
C MET A 1 -69.32 49.71 12.10
N LEU A 2 -68.46 48.69 12.14
CA LEU A 2 -67.37 48.47 11.20
C LEU A 2 -67.88 47.88 9.88
N ARG A 3 -67.30 48.29 8.75
CA ARG A 3 -67.33 47.54 7.47
C ARG A 3 -65.92 47.01 7.20
N PRO A 4 -65.75 45.75 6.78
CA PRO A 4 -64.44 45.13 6.65
C PRO A 4 -63.82 45.42 5.27
N SER A 5 -62.55 45.79 5.28
CA SER A 5 -61.67 45.81 4.11
C SER A 5 -61.09 44.42 3.90
N SER A 6 -61.37 43.81 2.74
CA SER A 6 -60.76 42.53 2.35
C SER A 6 -59.32 42.77 1.89
N TRP A 7 -58.37 42.10 2.55
CA TRP A 7 -56.98 42.03 2.12
C TRP A 7 -56.80 40.76 1.29
N ILE A 8 -56.46 40.92 0.02
CA ILE A 8 -56.09 39.84 -0.88
C ILE A 8 -54.67 39.41 -0.52
N TRP A 9 -54.54 38.20 0.04
CA TRP A 9 -53.25 37.55 0.22
C TRP A 9 -52.76 37.01 -1.12
N LEU A 10 -51.79 37.68 -1.73
CA LEU A 10 -50.95 37.09 -2.77
C LEU A 10 -49.92 36.18 -2.09
N PRO A 11 -49.90 34.86 -2.35
CA PRO A 11 -48.80 34.03 -1.90
C PRO A 11 -47.58 34.37 -2.77
N ILE A 12 -46.60 35.04 -2.17
CA ILE A 12 -45.26 35.11 -2.73
C ILE A 12 -44.70 33.69 -2.61
N VAL A 13 -44.70 32.95 -3.73
CA VAL A 13 -43.94 31.71 -3.86
C VAL A 13 -42.47 32.10 -3.85
N GLY A 14 -41.90 32.15 -2.64
CA GLY A 14 -40.46 32.21 -2.48
C GLY A 14 -39.87 30.93 -3.06
N ALA A 15 -39.28 31.02 -4.25
CA ALA A 15 -38.42 29.97 -4.77
C ALA A 15 -37.22 29.85 -3.84
N ALA A 16 -37.33 28.96 -2.86
CA ALA A 16 -36.18 28.46 -2.13
C ALA A 16 -35.31 27.70 -3.15
N ILE A 17 -34.32 28.39 -3.72
CA ILE A 17 -33.22 27.74 -4.40
C ILE A 17 -32.44 27.04 -3.29
N ALA A 18 -32.85 25.80 -2.99
CA ALA A 18 -31.99 24.87 -2.29
C ALA A 18 -30.82 24.61 -3.23
N SER A 19 -29.73 25.36 -3.04
CA SER A 19 -28.44 25.04 -3.64
C SER A 19 -28.00 23.70 -3.04
N SER A 20 -28.46 22.61 -3.65
CA SER A 20 -27.80 21.31 -3.50
C SER A 20 -26.38 21.56 -3.99
N VAL A 21 -25.42 21.56 -3.05
CA VAL A 21 -24.02 21.72 -3.42
C VAL A 21 -23.64 20.41 -4.11
N ALA A 22 -23.69 20.41 -5.43
CA ALA A 22 -23.54 19.22 -6.25
C ALA A 22 -22.15 18.61 -6.03
N ARG A 23 -22.12 17.29 -5.84
CA ARG A 23 -20.88 16.50 -5.93
C ARG A 23 -20.34 16.67 -7.35
N ALA A 24 -19.06 17.02 -7.49
CA ALA A 24 -18.40 16.92 -8.78
C ALA A 24 -18.15 15.45 -9.12
N ASP A 25 -18.30 15.09 -10.39
CA ASP A 25 -17.99 13.75 -10.87
C ASP A 25 -16.49 13.56 -11.06
N ASP A 26 -16.06 12.30 -11.02
CA ASP A 26 -14.68 11.94 -11.35
C ASP A 26 -14.45 12.14 -12.84
N SER A 27 -13.27 12.64 -13.21
CA SER A 27 -12.88 12.87 -14.60
C SER A 27 -11.60 12.10 -14.92
N VAL A 28 -11.56 11.42 -16.05
CA VAL A 28 -10.31 10.82 -16.54
C VAL A 28 -9.49 11.95 -17.15
N VAL A 29 -8.38 12.31 -16.49
CA VAL A 29 -7.47 13.32 -17.03
C VAL A 29 -6.52 12.70 -18.02
N ARG A 30 -6.10 11.45 -17.85
CA ARG A 30 -5.23 10.79 -18.83
C ARG A 30 -5.43 9.29 -18.86
N SER A 31 -5.36 8.69 -20.04
CA SER A 31 -5.40 7.25 -20.25
C SER A 31 -4.11 6.78 -20.94
N PHE A 32 -3.61 5.63 -20.50
CA PHE A 32 -2.47 4.93 -21.08
C PHE A 32 -2.92 3.52 -21.47
N ALA A 33 -2.62 3.13 -22.71
CA ALA A 33 -2.74 1.73 -23.12
C ALA A 33 -1.55 0.91 -22.59
N ASP A 34 -1.70 -0.41 -22.58
CA ASP A 34 -0.58 -1.33 -22.34
C ASP A 34 0.47 -1.20 -23.45
N GLY A 35 1.75 -1.16 -23.06
CA GLY A 35 2.89 -1.15 -23.95
C GLY A 35 4.09 -0.40 -23.37
N SER A 36 5.10 -0.18 -24.21
CA SER A 36 6.36 0.48 -23.83
C SER A 36 6.64 1.79 -24.57
N ALA A 37 5.75 2.23 -25.48
CA ALA A 37 5.84 3.53 -26.14
C ALA A 37 5.66 4.69 -25.15
N ALA A 38 6.03 5.92 -25.54
CA ALA A 38 5.98 7.09 -24.65
C ALA A 38 4.59 7.36 -24.06
N SER A 39 3.53 7.13 -24.83
CA SER A 39 2.14 7.32 -24.41
C SER A 39 1.48 6.07 -23.83
N MET A 40 2.26 5.04 -23.49
CA MET A 40 1.80 3.75 -22.98
C MET A 40 2.46 3.45 -21.63
N VAL A 41 1.94 2.48 -20.90
CA VAL A 41 2.54 1.99 -19.65
C VAL A 41 2.58 0.48 -19.65
N GLY A 42 3.52 -0.10 -18.93
CA GLY A 42 3.64 -1.55 -18.89
C GLY A 42 2.56 -2.13 -17.97
N ILE A 43 1.83 -3.10 -18.49
CA ILE A 43 0.87 -3.89 -17.72
C ILE A 43 1.28 -5.36 -17.82
N VAL A 44 1.23 -6.06 -16.69
CA VAL A 44 1.28 -7.52 -16.71
C VAL A 44 -0.11 -8.03 -16.39
N PRO A 45 -0.74 -8.72 -17.34
CA PRO A 45 -2.13 -9.12 -17.21
C PRO A 45 -2.30 -10.00 -15.98
N ALA A 46 -3.44 -9.83 -15.30
CA ALA A 46 -3.89 -10.81 -14.33
C ALA A 46 -4.07 -12.16 -15.03
N GLY A 47 -3.77 -13.24 -14.32
CA GLY A 47 -4.22 -14.57 -14.70
C GLY A 47 -4.86 -15.24 -13.50
N LYS A 48 -5.08 -16.55 -13.59
CA LYS A 48 -5.75 -17.27 -12.51
C LYS A 48 -4.91 -17.19 -11.23
N ASP A 49 -5.54 -16.76 -10.13
CA ASP A 49 -4.92 -16.67 -8.81
C ASP A 49 -3.73 -15.68 -8.73
N VAL A 50 -3.65 -14.70 -9.66
CA VAL A 50 -2.62 -13.64 -9.68
C VAL A 50 -3.22 -12.27 -9.98
N GLU A 51 -2.80 -11.25 -9.23
CA GLU A 51 -3.25 -9.87 -9.40
C GLU A 51 -2.53 -9.16 -10.56
N LEU A 52 -3.27 -8.28 -11.24
CA LEU A 52 -2.79 -7.40 -12.29
C LEU A 52 -1.63 -6.52 -11.78
N VAL A 53 -0.57 -6.36 -12.56
CA VAL A 53 0.51 -5.41 -12.25
C VAL A 53 0.50 -4.27 -13.24
N GLY A 54 0.61 -3.05 -12.74
CA GLY A 54 0.84 -1.85 -13.53
C GLY A 54 1.74 -0.87 -12.78
N PRO A 55 1.70 0.42 -13.15
CA PRO A 55 2.40 1.48 -12.43
C PRO A 55 2.15 1.45 -10.93
N GLN A 56 3.20 1.68 -10.13
CA GLN A 56 3.16 1.48 -8.68
C GLN A 56 2.94 2.77 -7.88
N ALA A 57 3.18 3.93 -8.48
CA ALA A 57 3.09 5.20 -7.77
C ALA A 57 2.67 6.36 -8.69
N LEU A 58 1.91 7.29 -8.12
CA LEU A 58 1.56 8.59 -8.68
C LEU A 58 2.00 9.69 -7.72
N SER A 59 2.73 10.68 -8.23
CA SER A 59 3.17 11.85 -7.45
C SER A 59 2.98 13.14 -8.24
N ALA A 60 3.06 14.30 -7.56
CA ALA A 60 2.92 15.61 -8.18
C ALA A 60 4.03 16.57 -7.73
N ASP A 61 4.55 17.37 -8.65
CA ASP A 61 5.54 18.43 -8.35
C ASP A 61 4.90 19.77 -7.95
N GLY A 62 5.72 20.80 -7.75
CA GLY A 62 5.28 22.16 -7.36
C GLY A 62 4.48 22.90 -8.42
N GLN A 63 4.67 22.51 -9.68
CA GLN A 63 4.10 23.12 -10.87
C GLN A 63 2.77 22.46 -11.26
N GLY A 64 2.45 21.32 -10.65
CA GLY A 64 1.22 20.57 -10.89
C GLY A 64 1.38 19.44 -11.90
N ASN A 65 2.60 19.17 -12.38
CA ASN A 65 2.87 18.03 -13.24
C ASN A 65 2.74 16.73 -12.44
N LEU A 66 2.26 15.69 -13.11
CA LEU A 66 2.10 14.36 -12.54
C LEU A 66 3.20 13.42 -13.02
N PHE A 67 3.67 12.59 -12.10
CA PHE A 67 4.71 11.60 -12.32
C PHE A 67 4.15 10.21 -12.02
N VAL A 68 4.19 9.32 -13.00
CA VAL A 68 3.72 7.94 -12.90
C VAL A 68 4.93 7.00 -12.92
N LEU A 69 5.11 6.22 -11.86
CA LEU A 69 6.15 5.19 -11.79
C LEU A 69 5.71 3.94 -12.55
N ASP A 70 6.10 3.87 -13.82
CA ASP A 70 5.91 2.71 -14.70
C ASP A 70 7.02 1.69 -14.42
N GLN A 71 6.87 1.00 -13.27
CA GLN A 71 7.82 0.00 -12.79
C GLN A 71 8.04 -1.12 -13.81
N VAL A 72 7.00 -1.46 -14.58
CA VAL A 72 7.06 -2.54 -15.57
C VAL A 72 8.01 -2.20 -16.72
N ASN A 73 8.07 -0.94 -17.14
CA ASN A 73 9.03 -0.49 -18.14
C ASN A 73 10.30 0.15 -17.54
N GLY A 74 10.45 0.16 -16.20
CA GLY A 74 11.63 0.73 -15.52
C GLY A 74 11.81 2.22 -15.78
N ARG A 75 10.72 3.01 -15.74
CA ARG A 75 10.76 4.45 -16.04
C ARG A 75 9.73 5.24 -15.22
N ILE A 76 9.85 6.56 -15.25
CA ILE A 76 8.82 7.48 -14.77
C ILE A 76 8.28 8.26 -15.98
N LEU A 77 6.96 8.41 -16.08
CA LEU A 77 6.32 9.29 -17.07
C LEU A 77 5.91 10.59 -16.39
N GLN A 78 6.32 11.72 -16.94
CA GLN A 78 5.97 13.06 -16.46
C GLN A 78 5.04 13.76 -17.46
N PHE A 79 3.95 14.37 -16.99
CA PHE A 79 3.02 15.12 -17.85
C PHE A 79 2.22 16.17 -17.08
N ASP A 80 1.71 17.18 -17.79
CA ASP A 80 0.75 18.15 -17.25
C ASP A 80 -0.69 17.60 -17.34
N PRO A 81 -1.40 17.41 -16.22
CA PRO A 81 -2.79 16.92 -16.24
C PRO A 81 -3.77 17.90 -16.92
N LYS A 82 -3.41 19.18 -17.08
CA LYS A 82 -4.19 20.20 -17.79
C LYS A 82 -3.96 20.17 -19.30
N GLN A 83 -2.91 19.46 -19.75
CA GLN A 83 -2.60 19.24 -21.17
C GLN A 83 -2.50 17.75 -21.46
N PRO A 84 -3.59 16.99 -21.29
CA PRO A 84 -3.54 15.52 -21.26
C PRO A 84 -3.16 14.86 -22.59
N ASN A 85 -3.29 15.60 -23.69
CA ASN A 85 -2.92 15.16 -25.04
C ASN A 85 -1.45 15.46 -25.39
N ALA A 86 -0.73 16.22 -24.57
CA ALA A 86 0.68 16.47 -24.77
C ALA A 86 1.49 15.17 -24.60
N ALA A 87 2.58 15.07 -25.34
CA ALA A 87 3.52 13.96 -25.18
C ALA A 87 4.12 14.02 -23.77
N PRO A 88 4.16 12.91 -23.02
CA PRO A 88 4.82 12.89 -21.72
C PRO A 88 6.32 12.80 -21.91
N ASP A 89 7.06 13.37 -20.97
CA ASP A 89 8.48 13.13 -20.87
C ASP A 89 8.73 11.75 -20.27
N ILE A 90 9.74 11.06 -20.77
CA ILE A 90 10.21 9.77 -20.27
C ILE A 90 11.45 10.00 -19.43
N LEU A 91 11.34 9.78 -18.14
CA LEU A 91 12.44 9.79 -17.19
C LEU A 91 12.95 8.36 -17.04
N LYS A 92 14.08 8.06 -17.67
CA LYS A 92 14.72 6.75 -17.65
C LYS A 92 15.40 6.51 -16.31
N MET A 93 15.10 5.37 -15.69
CA MET A 93 15.66 4.97 -14.41
C MET A 93 17.11 4.46 -14.59
N PRO A 94 18.02 4.71 -13.62
CA PRO A 94 19.31 4.02 -13.63
C PRO A 94 19.11 2.50 -13.50
N SER A 95 19.98 1.71 -14.14
CA SER A 95 19.77 0.26 -14.33
C SER A 95 19.75 -0.57 -13.05
N ASP A 96 20.35 -0.05 -11.97
CA ASP A 96 20.45 -0.69 -10.67
C ASP A 96 19.35 -0.21 -9.68
N VAL A 97 18.43 0.64 -10.11
CA VAL A 97 17.31 1.14 -9.30
C VAL A 97 16.01 0.46 -9.71
N GLN A 98 15.33 -0.16 -8.76
CA GLN A 98 14.07 -0.87 -9.01
C GLN A 98 12.99 -0.46 -8.02
N PRO A 99 12.51 0.78 -8.13
CA PRO A 99 11.72 1.34 -7.04
C PRO A 99 10.30 0.79 -7.02
N THR A 100 9.72 0.73 -5.83
CA THR A 100 8.31 0.36 -5.58
C THR A 100 7.43 1.56 -5.23
N ASP A 101 8.02 2.73 -5.01
CA ASP A 101 7.32 3.98 -4.68
C ASP A 101 8.08 5.20 -5.24
N LEU A 102 7.37 6.31 -5.39
CA LEU A 102 7.85 7.56 -5.94
C LEU A 102 7.27 8.75 -5.16
N VAL A 103 8.14 9.68 -4.79
CA VAL A 103 7.77 10.97 -4.20
C VAL A 103 8.52 12.07 -4.96
N VAL A 104 7.78 13.06 -5.46
CA VAL A 104 8.36 14.25 -6.08
C VAL A 104 8.06 15.47 -5.20
N ARG A 105 9.11 16.15 -4.75
CA ARG A 105 9.02 17.28 -3.81
C ARG A 105 10.16 18.26 -4.06
N ASN A 106 9.88 19.56 -4.07
CA ASN A 106 10.88 20.63 -4.31
C ASN A 106 11.75 20.38 -5.56
N ASP A 107 11.15 19.87 -6.63
CA ASP A 107 11.80 19.40 -7.86
C ASP A 107 12.76 18.19 -7.70
N ASP A 108 12.94 17.66 -6.48
CA ASP A 108 13.69 16.43 -6.25
C ASP A 108 12.79 15.21 -6.53
N ILE A 109 13.31 14.28 -7.33
CA ILE A 109 12.68 12.98 -7.60
C ILE A 109 13.29 11.98 -6.62
N MET A 110 12.48 11.46 -5.72
CA MET A 110 12.89 10.44 -4.75
C MET A 110 12.13 9.16 -5.00
N VAL A 111 12.80 8.03 -4.89
CA VAL A 111 12.20 6.71 -5.08
C VAL A 111 12.52 5.77 -3.93
N TRP A 112 11.65 4.79 -3.69
CA TRP A 112 11.87 3.76 -2.66
C TRP A 112 12.33 2.45 -3.27
N ASP A 113 13.57 2.05 -2.99
CA ASP A 113 14.17 0.77 -3.40
C ASP A 113 14.82 0.09 -2.19
N GLY A 114 13.99 -0.35 -1.24
CA GLY A 114 14.44 -0.82 0.08
C GLY A 114 14.94 0.30 1.02
N GLY A 115 15.00 1.52 0.51
CA GLY A 115 15.35 2.76 1.19
C GLY A 115 15.16 3.93 0.23
N VAL A 116 15.31 5.17 0.73
CA VAL A 116 15.17 6.38 -0.09
C VAL A 116 16.40 6.54 -0.99
N ARG A 117 16.16 6.69 -2.29
CA ARG A 117 17.18 7.07 -3.30
C ARG A 117 16.74 8.34 -4.00
N THR A 118 17.65 9.30 -4.14
CA THR A 118 17.36 10.58 -4.81
C THR A 118 17.94 10.57 -6.22
N LEU A 119 17.13 10.95 -7.19
CA LEU A 119 17.44 10.95 -8.60
C LEU A 119 17.36 12.37 -9.16
N LYS A 120 18.27 12.69 -10.08
CA LYS A 120 18.27 13.96 -10.83
C LYS A 120 18.49 13.71 -12.31
N ALA A 121 18.05 14.65 -13.14
CA ALA A 121 18.39 14.63 -14.56
C ALA A 121 19.91 14.69 -14.74
N ALA A 122 20.41 13.92 -15.72
CA ALA A 122 21.80 13.95 -16.12
C ALA A 122 22.23 15.37 -16.55
N PRO A 123 23.53 15.72 -16.47
CA PRO A 123 24.02 17.03 -16.83
C PRO A 123 23.57 17.50 -18.23
N GLY A 124 23.02 18.71 -18.30
CA GLY A 124 22.51 19.29 -19.55
C GLY A 124 21.06 18.91 -19.91
N GLN A 125 20.40 18.07 -19.11
CA GLN A 125 18.97 17.78 -19.20
C GLN A 125 18.19 18.43 -18.06
N SER A 126 16.87 18.56 -18.21
CA SER A 126 16.00 19.20 -17.22
C SER A 126 14.67 18.47 -17.12
N THR A 127 14.20 18.25 -15.90
CA THR A 127 12.85 17.73 -15.61
C THR A 127 11.80 18.83 -15.49
N ARG A 128 12.18 20.10 -15.70
CA ARG A 128 11.24 21.23 -15.62
C ARG A 128 10.49 21.49 -16.92
N GLY A 129 10.98 20.95 -18.03
CA GLY A 129 10.30 21.03 -19.32
C GLY A 129 9.15 20.03 -19.42
N LEU A 130 8.31 20.22 -20.43
CA LEU A 130 7.41 19.21 -20.97
C LEU A 130 7.51 19.30 -22.48
N GLY A 131 7.75 18.18 -23.15
CA GLY A 131 7.98 18.20 -24.60
C GLY A 131 8.02 16.85 -25.30
N GLY A 132 7.77 15.75 -24.60
CA GLY A 132 8.03 14.41 -25.12
C GLY A 132 9.51 14.04 -25.08
N ASP A 133 10.28 14.65 -24.18
CA ASP A 133 11.71 14.46 -24.06
C ASP A 133 12.06 13.13 -23.38
N VAL A 134 13.26 12.62 -23.68
CA VAL A 134 13.83 11.45 -22.98
C VAL A 134 14.96 11.92 -22.08
N ILE A 135 14.71 11.90 -20.78
CA ILE A 135 15.59 12.39 -19.74
C ILE A 135 16.21 11.21 -19.02
N GLN A 136 17.53 11.16 -18.95
CA GLN A 136 18.26 10.18 -18.15
C GLN A 136 18.30 10.66 -16.71
N LEU A 137 17.95 9.78 -15.78
CA LEU A 137 18.15 10.02 -14.36
C LEU A 137 19.44 9.37 -13.88
N GLU A 138 20.11 10.06 -12.96
CA GLU A 138 21.28 9.58 -12.23
C GLU A 138 21.00 9.65 -10.74
N GLU A 139 21.46 8.66 -9.98
CA GLU A 139 21.43 8.73 -8.54
C GLU A 139 22.45 9.77 -8.05
N VAL A 140 22.00 10.63 -7.14
CA VAL A 140 22.87 11.60 -6.47
C VAL A 140 22.90 11.30 -4.99
N SER A 141 24.10 11.39 -4.40
CA SER A 141 24.24 11.30 -2.95
C SER A 141 23.49 12.47 -2.30
N SER A 142 22.45 12.16 -1.55
CA SER A 142 21.63 13.14 -0.85
C SER A 142 21.41 12.71 0.59
N ARG A 143 20.99 13.65 1.45
CA ARG A 143 20.53 13.33 2.81
C ARG A 143 19.15 12.67 2.83
N GLY A 144 18.52 12.37 1.68
CA GLY A 144 17.16 11.83 1.59
C GLY A 144 16.95 10.54 2.39
N ALA A 145 18.00 9.73 2.58
CA ALA A 145 17.97 8.54 3.42
C ALA A 145 17.82 8.84 4.92
N ASP A 146 18.28 10.01 5.38
CA ASP A 146 18.22 10.47 6.77
C ASP A 146 17.24 11.65 6.96
N ASP A 147 16.64 12.15 5.87
CA ASP A 147 15.67 13.24 5.89
C ASP A 147 14.31 12.72 6.38
N GLN A 148 13.94 13.14 7.58
CA GLN A 148 12.69 12.78 8.22
C GLN A 148 11.46 13.10 7.36
N VAL A 149 11.51 14.17 6.55
CA VAL A 149 10.41 14.53 5.66
C VAL A 149 10.29 13.53 4.51
N ALA A 150 11.40 13.14 3.90
CA ALA A 150 11.42 12.14 2.83
C ALA A 150 10.95 10.77 3.36
N ILE A 151 11.49 10.33 4.49
CA ILE A 151 11.10 9.07 5.15
C ILE A 151 9.61 9.08 5.47
N SER A 152 9.11 10.18 6.06
CA SER A 152 7.69 10.32 6.39
C SER A 152 6.81 10.28 5.14
N ALA A 153 7.20 10.94 4.04
CA ALA A 153 6.43 10.93 2.79
C ALA A 153 6.29 9.52 2.18
N PHE A 154 7.33 8.68 2.29
CA PHE A 154 7.26 7.27 1.90
C PHE A 154 6.39 6.45 2.87
N ALA A 155 6.55 6.66 4.19
CA ALA A 155 5.80 5.95 5.22
C ALA A 155 4.27 6.22 5.16
N GLN A 156 3.84 7.39 4.65
CA GLN A 156 2.43 7.71 4.44
C GLN A 156 1.69 6.64 3.64
N MET A 157 2.34 6.06 2.63
CA MET A 157 1.79 5.01 1.77
C MET A 157 2.37 3.61 2.09
N GLY A 158 3.00 3.46 3.26
CA GLY A 158 3.51 2.19 3.76
C GLY A 158 4.86 1.76 3.19
N SER A 159 5.57 2.65 2.49
CA SER A 159 6.96 2.43 2.07
C SER A 159 7.88 2.77 3.24
N GLN A 160 8.24 1.75 4.02
CA GLN A 160 9.08 1.92 5.19
C GLN A 160 10.00 0.72 5.35
N ALA A 161 11.15 0.95 6.00
CA ALA A 161 12.03 -0.14 6.37
C ALA A 161 11.24 -1.08 7.28
N PRO A 162 11.22 -2.39 7.00
CA PRO A 162 10.50 -3.31 7.86
C PRO A 162 11.07 -3.29 9.27
N SER A 163 10.23 -3.38 10.30
CA SER A 163 10.70 -3.56 11.67
C SER A 163 11.57 -4.83 11.77
N SER A 164 12.45 -4.91 12.77
CA SER A 164 13.30 -6.09 12.88
C SER A 164 12.43 -7.35 13.10
N PRO A 165 12.84 -8.54 12.61
CA PRO A 165 12.16 -9.80 12.95
C PRO A 165 12.06 -9.99 14.46
N THR A 166 13.05 -9.49 15.21
CA THR A 166 13.02 -9.43 16.67
C THR A 166 11.87 -8.58 17.20
N ASP A 167 11.51 -7.44 16.60
CA ASP A 167 10.36 -6.63 17.02
C ASP A 167 9.01 -7.34 16.81
N LEU A 168 8.95 -8.29 15.88
CA LEU A 168 7.75 -9.07 15.57
C LEU A 168 7.66 -10.36 16.39
N LEU A 169 8.80 -10.84 16.92
CA LEU A 169 8.90 -11.96 17.86
C LEU A 169 9.06 -11.51 19.33
N ASP A 170 9.18 -10.20 19.57
CA ASP A 170 9.29 -9.58 20.90
C ASP A 170 7.95 -9.62 21.64
N GLN A 171 8.03 -9.50 22.97
CA GLN A 171 6.90 -9.49 23.88
C GLN A 171 5.88 -8.37 23.60
N ASN A 172 6.23 -7.36 22.80
CA ASN A 172 5.36 -6.26 22.39
C ASN A 172 4.43 -6.61 21.20
N THR A 173 4.66 -7.72 20.49
CA THR A 173 3.76 -8.28 19.46
C THR A 173 2.92 -9.46 19.94
N ARG A 174 2.88 -9.71 21.25
CA ARG A 174 1.93 -10.64 21.86
C ARG A 174 0.54 -10.35 21.32
N ALA A 175 -0.10 -11.38 20.77
CA ALA A 175 -1.50 -11.45 20.35
C ALA A 175 -2.54 -11.17 21.48
N ALA A 176 -2.18 -10.37 22.49
CA ALA A 176 -2.98 -10.07 23.68
C ALA A 176 -2.91 -8.58 24.12
N ILE A 177 -2.03 -7.72 23.57
CA ILE A 177 -2.04 -6.28 23.89
C ILE A 177 -1.62 -5.42 22.68
N VAL A 178 -2.27 -5.59 21.52
CA VAL A 178 -2.46 -4.40 20.68
C VAL A 178 -3.42 -3.53 21.48
N ARG A 179 -2.95 -2.38 21.99
CA ARG A 179 -3.86 -1.40 22.58
C ARG A 179 -5.03 -1.25 21.60
N THR A 180 -6.25 -1.55 22.04
CA THR A 180 -7.46 -1.46 21.19
C THR A 180 -7.68 -0.04 20.65
N THR A 181 -6.91 0.92 21.15
CA THR A 181 -6.91 2.33 20.83
C THR A 181 -5.72 2.70 19.92
N ARG A 182 -6.00 3.54 18.90
CA ARG A 182 -5.00 4.17 18.03
C ARG A 182 -3.95 4.86 18.89
N GLN A 183 -2.67 4.77 18.52
CA GLN A 183 -1.62 5.55 19.19
C GLN A 183 -1.45 6.90 18.50
N PRO A 184 -0.95 7.94 19.21
CA PRO A 184 -0.51 9.16 18.56
C PRO A 184 0.56 8.87 17.51
N ASP A 185 0.53 9.63 16.44
CA ASP A 185 1.46 9.51 15.32
C ASP A 185 1.99 10.90 14.93
N ARG A 186 3.25 10.99 14.56
CA ARG A 186 3.90 12.25 14.16
C ARG A 186 4.41 12.13 12.75
N GLN A 187 3.88 12.99 11.89
CA GLN A 187 4.19 13.00 10.46
C GLN A 187 4.93 14.28 10.09
N TYR A 188 5.87 14.18 9.16
CA TYR A 188 6.67 15.29 8.63
C TYR A 188 6.34 15.50 7.16
N ILE A 189 5.99 16.74 6.80
CA ILE A 189 5.45 17.04 5.48
C ILE A 189 6.14 18.29 4.94
N ALA A 190 6.78 18.17 3.77
CA ALA A 190 7.16 19.33 2.97
C ALA A 190 5.91 19.85 2.26
N SER A 191 5.26 20.86 2.86
CA SER A 191 4.11 21.51 2.25
C SER A 191 4.53 22.59 1.27
N ARG A 192 3.65 22.91 0.32
CA ARG A 192 3.96 23.87 -0.75
C ARG A 192 3.86 25.33 -0.31
N SER A 193 2.91 25.66 0.56
CA SER A 193 2.67 27.04 1.00
C SER A 193 3.31 27.41 2.34
N LYS A 194 3.58 26.43 3.22
CA LYS A 194 4.09 26.68 4.59
C LYS A 194 5.48 26.08 4.85
N GLY A 195 6.15 25.55 3.82
CA GLY A 195 7.41 24.83 3.96
C GLY A 195 7.24 23.51 4.71
N SER A 196 8.29 23.04 5.39
CA SER A 196 8.21 21.79 6.16
C SER A 196 7.42 21.98 7.47
N VAL A 197 6.45 21.10 7.69
CA VAL A 197 5.55 21.09 8.85
C VAL A 197 5.56 19.74 9.55
N ILE A 198 5.18 19.75 10.81
CA ILE A 198 4.93 18.56 11.64
C ILE A 198 3.42 18.49 11.86
N ALA A 199 2.83 17.34 11.57
CA ALA A 199 1.44 17.02 11.89
C ALA A 199 1.39 15.94 12.98
N ASP A 200 0.96 16.31 14.17
CA ASP A 200 0.73 15.39 15.28
C ASP A 200 -0.73 14.89 15.24
N ILE A 201 -0.91 13.61 14.90
CA ILE A 201 -2.19 12.92 14.86
C ILE A 201 -2.50 12.39 16.27
N ILE A 202 -3.45 13.03 16.94
CA ILE A 202 -3.80 12.75 18.34
C ILE A 202 -5.18 12.08 18.39
N PRO A 203 -5.28 10.80 18.80
CA PRO A 203 -6.55 10.11 18.96
C PRO A 203 -7.42 10.75 20.03
N ASP A 204 -8.71 10.93 19.73
CA ASP A 204 -9.70 11.29 20.75
C ASP A 204 -10.08 10.07 21.60
N LYS A 205 -10.94 10.28 22.61
CA LYS A 205 -11.60 9.17 23.31
C LYS A 205 -12.42 8.33 22.33
N GLY A 206 -12.09 7.05 22.22
CA GLY A 206 -12.74 6.09 21.32
C GLY A 206 -11.89 5.77 20.09
N ASN A 207 -12.53 5.22 19.06
CA ASN A 207 -11.84 4.67 17.89
C ASN A 207 -12.22 5.34 16.55
N ALA A 208 -13.01 6.41 16.59
CA ALA A 208 -13.67 6.99 15.43
C ALA A 208 -13.21 8.43 15.09
N SER A 209 -12.37 9.04 15.92
CA SER A 209 -11.92 10.42 15.68
C SER A 209 -10.51 10.69 16.18
N VAL A 210 -9.90 11.68 15.54
CA VAL A 210 -8.59 12.25 15.88
C VAL A 210 -8.68 13.76 15.78
N ARG A 211 -7.75 14.41 16.47
CA ARG A 211 -7.35 15.79 16.26
C ARG A 211 -5.97 15.82 15.64
N VAL A 212 -5.75 16.70 14.66
CA VAL A 212 -4.45 16.90 14.04
C VAL A 212 -3.94 18.28 14.43
N GLU A 213 -2.82 18.35 15.14
CA GLU A 213 -2.14 19.60 15.47
C GLU A 213 -0.99 19.81 14.49
N ILE A 214 -0.92 20.99 13.86
CA ILE A 214 0.01 21.27 12.76
C ILE A 214 0.90 22.44 13.15
N GLN A 215 2.20 22.24 13.07
CA GLN A 215 3.20 23.26 13.38
C GLN A 215 4.29 23.34 12.32
N THR A 216 4.87 24.51 12.12
CA THR A 216 6.04 24.67 11.25
C THR A 216 7.26 23.99 11.88
N MET A 217 8.12 23.35 11.08
CA MET A 217 9.35 22.74 11.60
C MET A 217 10.40 23.77 12.03
N VAL A 218 10.38 24.96 11.43
CA VAL A 218 11.40 25.98 11.65
C VAL A 218 11.07 26.87 12.86
N SER A 219 9.84 27.39 12.94
CA SER A 219 9.43 28.30 14.01
C SER A 219 8.66 27.62 15.15
N ASN A 220 8.26 26.36 15.00
CA ASN A 220 7.34 25.65 15.91
C ASN A 220 6.01 26.41 16.11
N GLU A 221 5.61 27.24 15.14
CA GLU A 221 4.37 27.98 15.17
C GLU A 221 3.22 27.05 14.81
N THR A 222 2.19 26.98 15.65
CA THR A 222 0.96 26.25 15.34
C THR A 222 0.18 26.98 14.25
N ILE A 223 0.04 26.35 13.09
CA ILE A 223 -0.62 26.92 11.91
C ILE A 223 -2.01 26.32 11.65
N GLY A 224 -2.37 25.24 12.35
CA GLY A 224 -3.67 24.61 12.18
C GLY A 224 -3.98 23.56 13.23
N GLN A 225 -5.28 23.41 13.51
CA GLN A 225 -5.82 22.31 14.31
C GLN A 225 -7.04 21.76 13.58
N LEU A 226 -6.99 20.49 13.17
CA LEU A 226 -8.05 19.85 12.39
C LEU A 226 -8.77 18.82 13.25
N GLY A 227 -10.09 18.77 13.15
CA GLY A 227 -10.90 17.67 13.68
C GLY A 227 -11.28 16.71 12.56
N LEU A 228 -11.06 15.41 12.77
CA LEU A 228 -11.49 14.36 11.84
C LEU A 228 -12.27 13.30 12.61
N ARG A 229 -13.52 13.06 12.18
CA ARG A 229 -14.38 12.05 12.77
C ARG A 229 -15.13 11.30 11.68
N VAL A 230 -15.08 9.98 11.75
CA VAL A 230 -15.83 9.08 10.86
C VAL A 230 -17.00 8.44 11.59
N ARG A 231 -17.88 7.80 10.82
CA ARG A 231 -19.06 7.13 11.36
C ARG A 231 -18.72 5.84 12.13
N ASN A 232 -17.82 5.03 11.60
CA ASN A 232 -17.48 3.73 12.16
C ASN A 232 -16.12 3.80 12.86
N GLN A 233 -15.21 2.87 12.57
CA GLN A 233 -13.88 2.86 13.14
C GLN A 233 -12.88 3.52 12.18
N LEU A 234 -12.14 4.50 12.70
CA LEU A 234 -11.11 5.20 11.96
C LEU A 234 -9.92 4.28 11.74
N GLY A 235 -9.59 4.06 10.47
CA GLY A 235 -8.38 3.36 10.05
C GLY A 235 -7.18 4.28 10.03
N THR A 236 -6.43 4.26 8.93
CA THR A 236 -5.28 5.14 8.66
C THR A 236 -5.69 6.62 8.62
N VAL A 237 -4.76 7.50 9.02
CA VAL A 237 -4.87 8.97 8.86
C VAL A 237 -3.51 9.49 8.41
N GLU A 238 -3.44 10.07 7.21
CA GLU A 238 -2.21 10.64 6.65
C GLU A 238 -2.41 12.10 6.27
N PHE A 239 -1.56 12.97 6.79
CA PHE A 239 -1.52 14.36 6.38
C PHE A 239 -0.75 14.48 5.06
N LEU A 240 -1.42 14.79 3.96
CA LEU A 240 -0.84 14.71 2.62
C LEU A 240 -0.14 16.00 2.17
N GLU A 241 -0.81 17.15 2.37
CA GLU A 241 -0.40 18.40 1.71
C GLU A 241 -1.01 19.64 2.39
N ILE A 242 -0.29 20.76 2.27
CA ILE A 242 -0.88 22.11 2.35
C ILE A 242 -0.65 22.76 0.99
N ASP A 243 -1.74 22.97 0.26
CA ASP A 243 -1.66 23.46 -1.12
C ASP A 243 -1.28 24.95 -1.19
N ASN A 244 -1.13 25.49 -2.41
CA ASN A 244 -0.75 26.89 -2.63
C ASN A 244 -1.80 27.90 -2.12
N SER A 245 -3.02 27.44 -1.79
CA SER A 245 -4.12 28.23 -1.24
C SER A 245 -4.30 28.04 0.27
N ASP A 246 -3.28 27.52 0.96
CA ASP A 246 -3.28 27.22 2.40
C ASP A 246 -4.37 26.21 2.84
N ARG A 247 -4.90 25.38 1.93
CA ARG A 247 -5.86 24.32 2.29
C ARG A 247 -5.13 23.06 2.72
N PHE A 248 -5.66 22.40 3.74
CA PHE A 248 -5.06 21.17 4.29
C PHE A 248 -5.75 19.92 3.73
N TYR A 249 -4.96 18.88 3.42
CA TYR A 249 -5.43 17.63 2.84
C TYR A 249 -5.03 16.45 3.71
N VAL A 250 -6.02 15.64 4.13
CA VAL A 250 -5.80 14.48 5.01
C VAL A 250 -6.45 13.25 4.40
N LEU A 251 -5.67 12.22 4.08
CA LEU A 251 -6.22 10.91 3.73
C LEU A 251 -6.69 10.21 4.99
N ALA A 252 -7.87 9.59 4.94
CA ALA A 252 -8.41 8.83 6.05
C ALA A 252 -9.28 7.67 5.59
N GLU A 253 -9.55 6.76 6.54
CA GLU A 253 -10.36 5.57 6.32
C GLU A 253 -11.54 5.48 7.29
N ASP A 254 -12.71 5.09 6.79
CA ASP A 254 -13.85 4.68 7.61
C ASP A 254 -14.12 3.19 7.40
N ILE A 255 -13.99 2.40 8.48
CA ILE A 255 -14.05 0.93 8.43
C ILE A 255 -15.23 0.44 9.29
N PRO A 256 -16.34 0.00 8.67
CA PRO A 256 -17.43 -0.64 9.37
C PRO A 256 -17.00 -1.95 10.06
N PRO A 257 -17.64 -2.36 11.17
CA PRO A 257 -17.33 -3.62 11.86
C PRO A 257 -17.51 -4.87 11.00
N SER A 258 -18.20 -4.79 9.86
CA SER A 258 -18.34 -5.91 8.92
C SER A 258 -17.25 -5.93 7.83
N GLY A 259 -16.41 -4.89 7.76
CA GLY A 259 -15.47 -4.62 6.67
C GLY A 259 -16.13 -4.23 5.34
N LYS A 260 -17.42 -4.50 5.15
CA LYS A 260 -18.17 -4.16 3.94
C LYS A 260 -18.38 -2.65 3.86
N ASN A 261 -18.26 -2.09 2.66
CA ASN A 261 -18.37 -0.65 2.42
C ASN A 261 -17.31 0.17 3.19
N ALA A 262 -16.17 -0.43 3.54
CA ALA A 262 -15.02 0.34 3.97
C ALA A 262 -14.65 1.36 2.89
N SER A 263 -14.18 2.53 3.32
CA SER A 263 -13.89 3.63 2.41
C SER A 263 -12.56 4.28 2.74
N THR A 264 -11.91 4.78 1.70
CA THR A 264 -10.71 5.64 1.79
C THR A 264 -11.04 6.94 1.06
N PHE A 265 -10.73 8.07 1.68
CA PHE A 265 -11.04 9.40 1.14
C PHE A 265 -9.94 10.39 1.51
N VAL A 266 -9.87 11.51 0.80
CA VAL A 266 -9.07 12.67 1.16
C VAL A 266 -10.00 13.78 1.65
N ALA A 267 -9.89 14.19 2.90
CA ALA A 267 -10.59 15.33 3.46
C ALA A 267 -9.86 16.64 3.15
N ARG A 268 -10.61 17.65 2.73
CA ARG A 268 -10.11 19.01 2.48
C ARG A 268 -10.60 19.96 3.54
N TYR A 269 -9.67 20.74 4.10
CA TYR A 269 -9.93 21.76 5.09
C TYR A 269 -9.53 23.13 4.54
N ALA A 270 -10.32 24.15 4.86
CA ALA A 270 -9.97 25.54 4.61
C ALA A 270 -8.73 25.95 5.43
N ALA A 271 -8.10 27.07 5.07
CA ALA A 271 -6.95 27.63 5.77
C ALA A 271 -7.19 27.91 7.26
N ASN A 272 -8.46 28.08 7.68
CA ASN A 272 -8.83 28.24 9.09
C ASN A 272 -9.12 26.91 9.82
N GLY A 273 -8.84 25.77 9.20
CA GLY A 273 -9.04 24.43 9.77
C GLY A 273 -10.48 23.90 9.68
N ARG A 274 -11.40 24.61 9.02
CA ARG A 274 -12.78 24.13 8.81
C ARG A 274 -12.82 23.06 7.74
N LEU A 275 -13.41 21.90 8.05
CA LEU A 275 -13.69 20.84 7.06
C LEU A 275 -14.66 21.37 5.99
N GLU A 276 -14.26 21.29 4.72
CA GLU A 276 -15.07 21.74 3.59
C GLU A 276 -15.75 20.59 2.85
N GLY A 277 -15.10 19.43 2.81
CA GLY A 277 -15.59 18.29 2.06
C GLY A 277 -14.54 17.20 1.90
N ILE A 278 -14.82 16.25 1.02
CA ILE A 278 -13.96 15.09 0.78
C ILE A 278 -13.85 14.76 -0.71
N TYR A 279 -12.83 14.00 -1.04
CA TYR A 279 -12.62 13.28 -2.30
C TYR A 279 -12.69 11.78 -2.00
N GLU A 280 -13.71 11.09 -2.49
CA GLU A 280 -13.85 9.64 -2.28
C GLU A 280 -13.02 8.90 -3.33
N LEU A 281 -12.10 8.03 -2.91
CA LEU A 281 -11.16 7.41 -3.84
C LEU A 281 -11.79 6.17 -4.52
N PRO A 282 -11.76 6.07 -5.87
CA PRO A 282 -12.43 5.00 -6.60
C PRO A 282 -11.57 3.73 -6.65
N LEU A 283 -11.40 3.08 -5.49
CA LEU A 283 -10.51 1.92 -5.31
C LEU A 283 -11.07 0.60 -5.84
N GLU A 284 -12.39 0.50 -6.04
CA GLU A 284 -13.05 -0.73 -6.46
C GLU A 284 -12.49 -1.25 -7.80
N ASN A 285 -12.30 -2.57 -7.90
CA ASN A 285 -11.78 -3.24 -9.10
C ASN A 285 -10.38 -2.78 -9.55
N THR A 286 -9.62 -2.11 -8.68
CA THR A 286 -8.21 -1.79 -8.94
C THR A 286 -7.28 -2.79 -8.24
N PRO A 287 -6.10 -3.09 -8.82
CA PRO A 287 -5.09 -3.86 -8.10
C PRO A 287 -4.50 -3.05 -6.95
N VAL A 288 -3.75 -3.71 -6.06
CA VAL A 288 -2.96 -3.00 -5.06
C VAL A 288 -1.84 -2.22 -5.76
N THR A 289 -1.66 -0.97 -5.35
CA THR A 289 -0.67 -0.04 -5.89
C THR A 289 -0.11 0.72 -4.70
N ARG A 290 1.20 0.97 -4.66
CA ARG A 290 1.85 1.56 -3.48
C ARG A 290 1.31 2.95 -3.18
N ARG A 291 1.44 3.88 -4.12
CA ARG A 291 0.98 5.26 -3.98
C ARG A 291 -0.05 5.57 -5.04
N PHE A 292 -1.31 5.41 -4.66
CA PHE A 292 -2.43 5.49 -5.57
C PHE A 292 -3.08 6.88 -5.62
N VAL A 293 -2.66 7.84 -4.79
CA VAL A 293 -3.24 9.18 -4.71
C VAL A 293 -2.17 10.24 -4.49
N THR A 294 -2.37 11.42 -5.09
CA THR A 294 -1.56 12.61 -4.88
C THR A 294 -2.42 13.88 -4.87
N VAL A 295 -1.90 14.95 -4.28
CA VAL A 295 -2.51 16.29 -4.29
C VAL A 295 -1.57 17.24 -5.03
N SER A 296 -2.07 17.96 -6.04
CA SER A 296 -1.31 18.97 -6.77
C SER A 296 -1.18 20.27 -5.97
N GLY A 297 -0.31 21.18 -6.42
CA GLY A 297 -0.17 22.50 -5.79
C GLY A 297 -1.43 23.36 -5.85
N ASP A 298 -2.29 23.13 -6.83
CA ASP A 298 -3.58 23.80 -6.97
C ASP A 298 -4.69 23.13 -6.14
N GLY A 299 -4.36 22.03 -5.47
CA GLY A 299 -5.27 21.30 -4.59
C GLY A 299 -6.23 20.34 -5.30
N ASP A 300 -5.90 19.97 -6.55
CA ASP A 300 -6.57 18.87 -7.25
C ASP A 300 -6.09 17.53 -6.73
N VAL A 301 -7.01 16.59 -6.56
CA VAL A 301 -6.71 15.23 -6.08
C VAL A 301 -6.74 14.28 -7.26
N TYR A 302 -5.62 13.59 -7.50
CA TYR A 302 -5.50 12.62 -8.58
C TYR A 302 -5.36 11.21 -8.04
N PHE A 303 -6.01 10.26 -8.70
CA PHE A 303 -5.99 8.84 -8.38
C PHE A 303 -5.45 8.02 -9.56
N LEU A 304 -4.59 7.04 -9.26
CA LEU A 304 -4.03 6.10 -10.23
C LEU A 304 -4.90 4.85 -10.31
N ARG A 305 -5.61 4.69 -11.43
CA ARG A 305 -6.53 3.58 -11.69
C ARG A 305 -5.96 2.63 -12.73
N THR A 306 -5.42 1.51 -12.29
CA THR A 306 -4.97 0.42 -13.17
C THR A 306 -6.12 -0.54 -13.47
N LYS A 307 -6.34 -0.84 -14.76
CA LYS A 307 -7.34 -1.78 -15.28
C LYS A 307 -6.69 -2.77 -16.25
N PRO A 308 -7.31 -3.92 -16.55
CA PRO A 308 -6.72 -4.90 -17.46
C PRO A 308 -6.37 -4.34 -18.85
N GLU A 309 -7.17 -3.40 -19.36
CA GLU A 309 -7.01 -2.80 -20.69
C GLU A 309 -6.11 -1.56 -20.73
N GLY A 310 -5.72 -1.01 -19.58
CA GLY A 310 -5.00 0.26 -19.52
C GLY A 310 -4.94 0.88 -18.13
N VAL A 311 -4.26 2.01 -18.03
CA VAL A 311 -4.16 2.80 -16.79
C VAL A 311 -4.76 4.17 -17.02
N GLU A 312 -5.50 4.65 -16.04
CA GLU A 312 -6.08 5.98 -16.05
C GLU A 312 -5.59 6.78 -14.85
N VAL A 313 -5.28 8.04 -15.08
CA VAL A 313 -5.15 9.03 -14.03
C VAL A 313 -6.48 9.78 -13.95
N VAL A 314 -7.10 9.73 -12.78
CA VAL A 314 -8.44 10.24 -12.52
C VAL A 314 -8.34 11.48 -11.65
N GLY A 315 -8.85 12.62 -12.11
CA GLY A 315 -9.16 13.75 -11.25
C GLY A 315 -10.39 13.42 -10.43
N VAL A 316 -10.21 13.25 -9.12
CA VAL A 316 -11.28 12.80 -8.22
C VAL A 316 -12.24 13.96 -7.94
N GLY A 317 -13.53 13.68 -8.06
CA GLY A 317 -14.57 14.68 -7.84
C GLY A 317 -14.69 15.11 -6.37
N PHE A 318 -14.74 16.42 -6.13
CA PHE A 318 -14.96 16.96 -4.79
C PHE A 318 -16.42 16.82 -4.36
N ARG A 319 -16.64 16.31 -3.14
CA ARG A 319 -17.93 16.28 -2.47
C ARG A 319 -17.92 17.25 -1.29
N PRO A 320 -18.60 18.41 -1.42
CA PRO A 320 -18.78 19.34 -0.32
C PRO A 320 -19.53 18.69 0.84
N LEU A 321 -19.08 18.95 2.07
CA LEU A 321 -19.82 18.59 3.27
C LEU A 321 -20.46 19.85 3.84
N GLY A 322 -21.72 19.75 4.27
CA GLY A 322 -22.41 20.83 4.97
C GLY A 322 -21.83 21.07 6.37
N LYS A 323 -22.62 21.67 7.28
CA LYS A 323 -22.25 21.79 8.71
C LYS A 323 -22.34 20.42 9.42
N VAL A 324 -21.57 19.43 8.99
CA VAL A 324 -21.54 18.09 9.56
C VAL A 324 -20.16 17.85 10.16
N SER A 325 -20.13 17.44 11.43
CA SER A 325 -18.88 17.13 12.16
C SER A 325 -18.43 15.68 12.02
N VAL A 326 -19.22 14.84 11.34
CA VAL A 326 -18.98 13.41 11.13
C VAL A 326 -19.00 13.12 9.63
N ILE A 327 -17.94 12.49 9.15
CA ILE A 327 -17.84 12.02 7.77
C ILE A 327 -18.54 10.64 7.67
N ASP A 328 -19.64 10.58 6.94
CA ASP A 328 -20.32 9.34 6.51
C ASP A 328 -20.03 9.18 5.01
N VAL A 329 -19.05 8.34 4.69
CA VAL A 329 -18.75 7.93 3.31
C VAL A 329 -19.46 6.61 3.09
N ARG A 330 -20.36 6.58 2.11
CA ARG A 330 -20.96 5.33 1.63
C ARG A 330 -20.52 5.19 0.19
N PRO A 331 -19.92 4.05 -0.22
CA PRO A 331 -19.54 3.84 -1.60
C PRO A 331 -20.75 4.07 -2.50
N SER A 332 -20.52 4.75 -3.63
CA SER A 332 -21.51 4.87 -4.68
C SER A 332 -21.75 3.48 -5.27
N ARG A 333 -23.00 3.00 -5.21
CA ARG A 333 -23.39 1.65 -5.64
C ARG A 333 -23.18 1.51 -7.16
N THR A 334 -22.04 0.92 -7.54
CA THR A 334 -21.93 0.16 -8.79
C THR A 334 -21.67 -1.28 -8.37
N ALA A 335 -22.73 -2.06 -8.22
CA ALA A 335 -22.60 -3.45 -7.81
C ALA A 335 -21.86 -4.23 -8.90
N ALA A 336 -20.57 -4.49 -8.68
CA ALA A 336 -19.89 -5.55 -9.40
C ALA A 336 -20.56 -6.87 -8.99
N ALA A 337 -20.96 -7.68 -9.98
CA ALA A 337 -21.44 -9.03 -9.72
C ALA A 337 -20.36 -9.80 -8.94
N PRO A 338 -20.72 -10.58 -7.90
CA PRO A 338 -19.76 -11.45 -7.26
C PRO A 338 -19.11 -12.34 -8.33
N ALA A 339 -17.79 -12.43 -8.32
CA ALA A 339 -17.11 -13.48 -9.09
C ALA A 339 -17.77 -14.82 -8.73
N ALA A 340 -18.17 -15.59 -9.74
CA ALA A 340 -18.77 -16.90 -9.54
C ALA A 340 -17.82 -17.73 -8.67
N GLN A 341 -18.26 -18.10 -7.47
CA GLN A 341 -17.56 -19.07 -6.65
C GLN A 341 -17.70 -20.41 -7.37
N PRO A 342 -16.61 -21.04 -7.83
CA PRO A 342 -16.72 -22.40 -8.32
C PRO A 342 -17.05 -23.31 -7.12
N ASP A 343 -18.12 -24.08 -7.23
CA ASP A 343 -18.54 -25.12 -6.28
C ASP A 343 -17.54 -26.30 -6.33
N ILE A 344 -16.29 -26.05 -5.91
CA ILE A 344 -15.28 -27.10 -5.80
C ILE A 344 -15.32 -27.65 -4.38
N LYS A 345 -16.06 -28.74 -4.20
CA LYS A 345 -16.03 -29.54 -2.97
C LYS A 345 -14.70 -30.30 -2.88
N PHE A 346 -13.69 -29.69 -2.27
CA PHE A 346 -12.45 -30.38 -1.90
C PHE A 346 -12.66 -31.17 -0.60
N ASN A 347 -12.77 -32.49 -0.71
CA ASN A 347 -12.61 -33.41 0.42
C ASN A 347 -11.14 -33.84 0.48
N ALA A 348 -10.33 -33.10 1.23
CA ALA A 348 -8.97 -33.51 1.53
C ALA A 348 -8.76 -33.50 3.05
N THR A 349 -8.57 -34.68 3.62
CA THR A 349 -8.01 -34.86 4.97
C THR A 349 -6.53 -34.47 4.89
N ALA A 350 -6.25 -33.16 4.92
CA ALA A 350 -4.88 -32.67 4.89
C ALA A 350 -4.18 -33.10 6.19
N ALA A 351 -3.04 -33.76 6.07
CA ALA A 351 -2.15 -34.01 7.20
C ALA A 351 -1.57 -32.66 7.66
N VAL A 352 -2.28 -32.01 8.58
CA VAL A 352 -1.84 -30.79 9.25
C VAL A 352 -0.71 -31.18 10.19
N ARG A 353 0.53 -30.74 9.91
CA ARG A 353 1.47 -30.56 11.02
C ARG A 353 0.90 -29.45 11.88
N PRO A 354 0.81 -29.59 13.21
CA PRO A 354 0.18 -28.56 14.04
C PRO A 354 0.92 -27.24 13.84
N SER A 355 0.38 -26.36 13.00
CA SER A 355 0.84 -24.99 12.80
C SER A 355 0.11 -24.15 13.81
N ASN A 356 0.86 -23.68 14.81
CA ASN A 356 0.40 -22.59 15.64
C ASN A 356 0.78 -21.26 14.97
N ARG A 357 0.24 -20.16 15.46
CA ARG A 357 0.49 -18.81 14.92
C ARG A 357 1.97 -18.49 14.89
N GLN A 358 2.71 -18.90 15.92
CA GLN A 358 4.15 -18.68 16.00
C GLN A 358 4.90 -19.34 14.84
N GLN A 359 4.67 -20.63 14.60
CA GLN A 359 5.31 -21.35 13.50
C GLN A 359 4.93 -20.79 12.14
N ALA A 360 3.69 -20.31 11.97
CA ALA A 360 3.27 -19.67 10.72
C ALA A 360 4.07 -18.39 10.45
N ILE A 361 4.25 -17.57 11.48
CA ILE A 361 5.02 -16.33 11.40
C ILE A 361 6.53 -16.62 11.23
N GLU A 362 7.10 -17.57 11.97
CA GLU A 362 8.50 -17.99 11.83
C GLU A 362 8.80 -18.52 10.43
N THR A 363 7.88 -19.33 9.86
CA THR A 363 8.00 -19.83 8.49
C THR A 363 7.96 -18.66 7.51
N ALA A 364 7.06 -17.70 7.68
CA ALA A 364 6.98 -16.52 6.85
C ALA A 364 8.33 -15.76 6.84
N PHE A 365 8.90 -15.48 8.01
CA PHE A 365 10.22 -14.86 8.13
C PHE A 365 11.34 -15.66 7.48
N ALA A 366 11.29 -17.00 7.54
CA ALA A 366 12.29 -17.83 6.91
C ALA A 366 12.25 -17.71 5.36
N PHE A 367 11.07 -17.52 4.77
CA PHE A 367 10.90 -17.27 3.33
C PHE A 367 11.35 -15.87 2.90
N GLU A 368 11.04 -14.83 3.68
CA GLU A 368 11.49 -13.45 3.39
C GLU A 368 12.99 -13.24 3.68
N GLY A 369 13.50 -13.90 4.73
CA GLY A 369 14.82 -13.64 5.29
C GLY A 369 15.94 -14.51 4.73
N ILE A 370 15.63 -15.55 3.94
CA ILE A 370 16.66 -16.40 3.33
C ILE A 370 17.60 -15.57 2.45
N GLN A 371 18.90 -15.75 2.64
CA GLN A 371 19.93 -15.22 1.77
C GLN A 371 20.54 -16.36 0.97
N TRP A 372 20.81 -16.11 -0.30
CA TRP A 372 21.39 -17.08 -1.21
C TRP A 372 22.11 -16.38 -2.37
N LYS A 373 23.16 -17.02 -2.87
CA LYS A 373 23.92 -16.54 -4.02
C LYS A 373 23.20 -16.80 -5.33
N LEU A 374 22.95 -15.75 -6.11
CA LEU A 374 22.40 -15.88 -7.46
C LEU A 374 23.49 -16.34 -8.43
N THR A 375 23.49 -17.63 -8.79
CA THR A 375 24.47 -18.17 -9.75
C THR A 375 24.06 -17.91 -11.20
N PRO A 376 24.99 -17.98 -12.17
CA PRO A 376 24.64 -17.93 -13.59
C PRO A 376 23.62 -19.01 -14.02
N ALA A 377 23.68 -20.20 -13.40
CA ALA A 377 22.72 -21.27 -13.67
C ALA A 377 21.30 -20.89 -13.20
N ASN A 378 21.18 -20.33 -11.99
CA ASN A 378 19.88 -19.88 -11.47
C ASN A 378 19.34 -18.66 -12.25
N TYR A 379 20.24 -17.80 -12.75
CA TYR A 379 19.87 -16.64 -13.55
C TYR A 379 19.33 -17.05 -14.92
N GLY A 380 19.99 -18.04 -15.55
CA GLY A 380 19.66 -18.51 -16.90
C GLY A 380 19.89 -17.45 -17.98
N SER A 381 19.50 -17.79 -19.21
CA SER A 381 19.39 -16.81 -20.30
C SER A 381 18.32 -15.76 -20.00
N ASP A 382 18.49 -14.56 -20.54
CA ASP A 382 17.51 -13.49 -20.35
C ASP A 382 16.16 -13.88 -20.97
N PRO A 383 15.09 -13.95 -20.15
CA PRO A 383 13.78 -14.29 -20.66
C PRO A 383 13.15 -13.05 -21.33
N ASP A 384 12.00 -13.22 -21.97
CA ASP A 384 11.29 -12.11 -22.59
C ASP A 384 10.89 -11.02 -21.57
N SER A 385 11.70 -9.96 -21.50
CA SER A 385 11.50 -8.83 -20.59
C SER A 385 10.14 -8.13 -20.74
N GLN A 386 9.51 -8.22 -21.92
CA GLN A 386 8.22 -7.59 -22.20
C GLN A 386 7.02 -8.48 -21.84
N CYS A 387 7.24 -9.74 -21.45
CA CYS A 387 6.16 -10.68 -21.16
C CYS A 387 5.12 -10.77 -22.32
N SER A 388 5.59 -10.76 -23.57
CA SER A 388 4.80 -10.68 -24.78
C SER A 388 4.92 -11.96 -25.65
N GLY A 389 3.91 -12.23 -26.48
CA GLY A 389 3.96 -13.34 -27.43
C GLY A 389 3.90 -14.75 -26.84
N PHE A 390 4.29 -15.74 -27.66
CA PHE A 390 4.02 -17.17 -27.42
C PHE A 390 4.93 -17.87 -26.41
N SER A 391 6.06 -17.26 -26.03
CA SER A 391 7.02 -17.84 -25.06
C SER A 391 7.29 -16.88 -23.90
N ARG A 392 6.33 -15.97 -23.61
CA ARG A 392 6.47 -14.93 -22.59
C ARG A 392 6.90 -15.50 -21.25
N ILE A 393 8.05 -15.06 -20.76
CA ILE A 393 8.56 -15.36 -19.43
C ILE A 393 9.21 -14.07 -18.95
N ARG A 394 8.97 -13.66 -17.70
CA ARG A 394 9.74 -12.55 -17.13
C ARG A 394 10.35 -12.93 -15.79
N ARG A 395 11.64 -12.62 -15.63
CA ARG A 395 12.39 -12.79 -14.38
C ARG A 395 11.88 -11.82 -13.32
N PRO A 396 11.84 -12.20 -12.03
CA PRO A 396 11.70 -11.25 -10.94
C PRO A 396 12.67 -10.07 -11.05
N TRP A 397 12.19 -8.85 -10.83
CA TRP A 397 13.00 -7.65 -10.95
C TRP A 397 14.19 -7.67 -9.99
N TYR A 398 13.96 -8.06 -8.74
CA TYR A 398 14.98 -8.00 -7.69
C TYR A 398 16.25 -8.85 -7.97
N LEU A 399 16.20 -9.73 -8.98
CA LEU A 399 17.33 -10.54 -9.44
C LEU A 399 18.14 -9.89 -10.57
N GLN A 400 17.58 -8.91 -11.30
CA GLN A 400 18.24 -8.30 -12.45
C GLN A 400 19.52 -7.58 -12.04
N GLY A 401 20.61 -7.85 -12.78
CA GLY A 401 21.93 -7.27 -12.49
C GLY A 401 22.61 -7.81 -11.22
N LYS A 402 22.07 -8.85 -10.58
CA LYS A 402 22.58 -9.42 -9.32
C LYS A 402 23.34 -10.75 -9.49
N VAL A 403 23.73 -11.12 -10.72
CA VAL A 403 24.49 -12.36 -10.96
C VAL A 403 25.77 -12.36 -10.12
N ASN A 404 26.04 -13.48 -9.45
CA ASN A 404 27.11 -13.71 -8.48
C ASN A 404 27.01 -12.92 -7.17
N GLN A 405 25.90 -12.23 -6.90
CA GLN A 405 25.67 -11.51 -5.65
C GLN A 405 24.74 -12.31 -4.73
N GLU A 406 24.81 -12.02 -3.42
CA GLU A 406 23.81 -12.48 -2.46
C GLU A 406 22.51 -11.70 -2.66
N VAL A 407 21.39 -12.42 -2.72
CA VAL A 407 20.05 -11.86 -2.78
C VAL A 407 19.22 -12.37 -1.61
N ARG A 408 18.20 -11.61 -1.21
CA ARG A 408 17.33 -11.93 -0.06
C ARG A 408 15.91 -12.24 -0.51
N GLY A 409 15.32 -13.27 0.09
CA GLY A 409 13.94 -13.69 -0.10
C GLY A 409 13.78 -14.75 -1.19
N VAL A 410 12.76 -15.59 -1.02
CA VAL A 410 12.35 -16.57 -2.04
C VAL A 410 11.71 -15.82 -3.23
N PRO A 411 12.12 -16.09 -4.48
CA PRO A 411 11.54 -15.46 -5.66
C PRO A 411 10.10 -15.90 -5.88
N TYR A 412 9.31 -14.98 -6.42
CA TYR A 412 7.98 -15.25 -6.92
C TYR A 412 8.08 -16.22 -8.11
N CYS A 413 7.27 -17.26 -8.10
CA CYS A 413 7.07 -18.12 -9.26
C CYS A 413 5.59 -18.45 -9.40
N TRP A 414 5.00 -18.05 -10.51
CA TRP A 414 3.59 -18.32 -10.81
C TRP A 414 3.30 -19.83 -10.86
N GLY A 415 2.43 -20.30 -9.96
CA GLY A 415 1.98 -21.68 -9.87
C GLY A 415 2.98 -22.60 -9.17
N CYS A 416 4.20 -22.12 -8.87
CA CYS A 416 5.14 -22.90 -8.09
C CYS A 416 4.65 -23.06 -6.65
N HIS A 417 4.94 -24.24 -6.10
CA HIS A 417 4.75 -24.58 -4.71
C HIS A 417 6.00 -25.26 -4.18
N GLY A 418 6.17 -25.24 -2.86
CA GLY A 418 7.28 -25.92 -2.21
C GLY A 418 7.56 -25.38 -0.81
N SER A 419 8.38 -26.13 -0.07
CA SER A 419 8.93 -25.69 1.20
C SER A 419 10.24 -24.92 1.00
N LEU A 420 10.68 -24.19 2.03
CA LEU A 420 11.98 -23.52 2.02
C LEU A 420 13.15 -24.50 1.78
N ALA A 421 13.05 -25.72 2.32
CA ALA A 421 14.04 -26.77 2.11
C ALA A 421 14.09 -27.23 0.64
N ASN A 422 12.93 -27.42 0.00
CA ASN A 422 12.86 -27.74 -1.42
C ASN A 422 13.43 -26.60 -2.28
N PHE A 423 13.11 -25.35 -1.95
CA PHE A 423 13.67 -24.19 -2.63
C PHE A 423 15.21 -24.18 -2.58
N ARG A 424 15.80 -24.33 -1.37
CA ARG A 424 17.27 -24.39 -1.21
C ARG A 424 17.90 -25.47 -2.08
N GLN A 425 17.38 -26.69 -1.98
CA GLN A 425 17.88 -27.84 -2.76
C GLN A 425 17.85 -27.55 -4.27
N ARG A 426 16.77 -26.96 -4.79
CA ARG A 426 16.63 -26.65 -6.22
C ARG A 426 17.56 -25.52 -6.67
N ILE A 427 17.75 -24.51 -5.84
CA ILE A 427 18.69 -23.42 -6.14
C ILE A 427 20.13 -23.94 -6.15
N GLU A 428 20.51 -24.77 -5.17
CA GLU A 428 21.82 -25.42 -5.11
C GLU A 428 22.08 -26.34 -6.31
N SER A 429 21.04 -26.97 -6.87
CA SER A 429 21.13 -27.77 -8.10
C SER A 429 21.13 -26.95 -9.39
N GLY A 430 21.14 -25.61 -9.32
CA GLY A 430 21.20 -24.73 -10.50
C GLY A 430 19.86 -24.48 -11.18
N THR A 431 18.72 -24.76 -10.54
CA THR A 431 17.38 -24.49 -11.08
C THR A 431 17.17 -22.99 -11.29
N LEU A 432 16.42 -22.59 -12.33
CA LEU A 432 16.10 -21.18 -12.58
C LEU A 432 15.33 -20.56 -11.40
N ALA A 433 15.63 -19.29 -11.09
CA ALA A 433 15.04 -18.59 -9.97
C ALA A 433 13.86 -17.68 -10.40
N GLY A 434 12.64 -18.12 -10.05
CA GLY A 434 11.41 -17.34 -10.20
C GLY A 434 10.93 -17.03 -11.61
N ASN A 435 9.67 -16.64 -11.69
CA ASN A 435 9.06 -16.01 -12.87
C ASN A 435 7.86 -15.17 -12.43
N VAL A 436 7.80 -13.90 -12.86
CA VAL A 436 6.66 -13.00 -12.61
C VAL A 436 5.66 -12.98 -13.77
N CYS A 437 6.01 -13.68 -14.85
CA CYS A 437 5.16 -13.95 -16.01
C CYS A 437 5.62 -15.25 -16.65
N THR A 438 4.69 -16.08 -17.11
CA THR A 438 4.96 -17.31 -17.87
C THR A 438 3.76 -17.65 -18.75
N ARG A 439 3.98 -18.39 -19.84
CA ARG A 439 2.89 -19.10 -20.56
C ARG A 439 2.55 -20.45 -19.93
N ASN A 440 3.55 -21.14 -19.41
CA ASN A 440 3.42 -22.49 -18.87
C ASN A 440 3.39 -22.36 -17.35
N GLU A 441 2.21 -22.45 -16.74
CA GLU A 441 2.03 -22.38 -15.29
C GLU A 441 1.54 -23.74 -14.75
N PRO A 442 2.25 -24.36 -13.78
CA PRO A 442 3.60 -24.01 -13.31
C PRO A 442 4.71 -24.38 -14.30
N ARG A 443 5.87 -23.73 -14.17
CA ARG A 443 7.10 -24.16 -14.84
C ARG A 443 7.88 -25.16 -13.97
N PRO A 444 8.15 -26.39 -14.45
CA PRO A 444 8.89 -27.39 -13.67
C PRO A 444 10.39 -27.07 -13.53
N ASP A 445 10.93 -26.20 -14.38
CA ASP A 445 12.34 -25.80 -14.41
C ASP A 445 12.64 -24.52 -13.62
N VAL A 446 11.64 -24.00 -12.89
CA VAL A 446 11.76 -22.78 -12.08
C VAL A 446 11.45 -23.08 -10.61
N ALA A 447 12.24 -22.51 -9.70
CA ALA A 447 12.05 -22.57 -8.26
C ALA A 447 11.57 -21.23 -7.70
N GLY A 448 10.64 -21.29 -6.74
CA GLY A 448 10.02 -20.13 -6.10
C GLY A 448 8.67 -20.50 -5.51
N VAL A 449 7.88 -19.49 -5.10
CA VAL A 449 6.50 -19.69 -4.65
C VAL A 449 5.59 -18.58 -5.17
N ASP A 450 4.34 -18.91 -5.50
CA ASP A 450 3.29 -17.90 -5.67
C ASP A 450 2.73 -17.44 -4.32
N CYS A 451 1.80 -16.48 -4.34
CA CYS A 451 1.21 -15.90 -3.14
C CYS A 451 0.49 -16.92 -2.25
N SER A 452 -0.28 -17.81 -2.88
CA SER A 452 -1.11 -18.80 -2.21
C SER A 452 -0.33 -20.03 -1.77
N ALA A 453 0.72 -20.41 -2.50
CA ALA A 453 1.70 -21.41 -2.12
C ALA A 453 2.53 -20.94 -0.91
N PHE A 454 2.94 -19.67 -0.90
CA PHE A 454 3.58 -19.05 0.26
C PHE A 454 2.67 -19.14 1.50
N VAL A 455 1.43 -18.65 1.42
CA VAL A 455 0.50 -18.71 2.56
C VAL A 455 0.20 -20.15 2.99
N SER A 456 -0.01 -21.07 2.04
CA SER A 456 -0.21 -22.50 2.34
C SER A 456 0.98 -23.10 3.10
N ALA A 457 2.21 -22.78 2.68
CA ALA A 457 3.43 -23.23 3.34
C ALA A 457 3.54 -22.66 4.77
N THR A 458 3.19 -21.38 4.97
CA THR A 458 3.18 -20.77 6.31
C THR A 458 2.15 -21.42 7.23
N TRP A 459 0.99 -21.85 6.71
CA TRP A 459 0.01 -22.62 7.48
C TRP A 459 0.41 -24.10 7.70
N GLY A 460 1.61 -24.50 7.29
CA GLY A 460 2.11 -25.87 7.48
C GLY A 460 1.40 -26.90 6.61
N LEU A 461 0.74 -26.47 5.53
CA LEU A 461 0.03 -27.36 4.63
C LEU A 461 1.02 -28.10 3.74
N SER A 462 0.84 -29.41 3.60
CA SER A 462 1.59 -30.24 2.66
C SER A 462 1.10 -30.11 1.21
N VAL A 463 -0.05 -29.45 1.01
CA VAL A 463 -0.69 -29.24 -0.29
C VAL A 463 -0.88 -27.74 -0.51
N HIS A 464 -0.73 -27.32 -1.77
CA HIS A 464 -1.01 -25.97 -2.23
C HIS A 464 -2.51 -25.73 -2.36
N TYR A 465 -3.03 -24.73 -1.67
CA TYR A 465 -4.38 -24.22 -1.86
C TYR A 465 -4.31 -22.88 -2.59
N THR A 466 -4.95 -22.80 -3.75
CA THR A 466 -5.01 -21.55 -4.52
C THR A 466 -5.87 -20.50 -3.81
N THR A 467 -5.75 -19.22 -4.20
CA THR A 467 -6.54 -18.13 -3.57
C THR A 467 -8.05 -18.38 -3.66
N ALA A 468 -8.52 -19.00 -4.75
CA ALA A 468 -9.92 -19.42 -4.91
C ALA A 468 -10.31 -20.61 -4.02
N ALA A 469 -9.37 -21.48 -3.63
CA ALA A 469 -9.61 -22.64 -2.78
C ALA A 469 -9.49 -22.36 -1.27
N ILE A 470 -8.78 -21.29 -0.88
CA ILE A 470 -8.61 -20.88 0.53
C ILE A 470 -9.93 -20.79 1.32
N PRO A 471 -11.06 -20.27 0.76
CA PRO A 471 -12.35 -20.27 1.47
C PRO A 471 -12.82 -21.66 1.94
N ALA A 472 -12.36 -22.75 1.30
CA ALA A 472 -12.71 -24.11 1.69
C ALA A 472 -11.99 -24.59 2.96
N ILE A 473 -10.89 -23.95 3.38
CA ILE A 473 -10.08 -24.34 4.55
C ILE A 473 -9.96 -23.25 5.62
N ALA A 474 -10.40 -22.03 5.30
CA ALA A 474 -10.42 -20.89 6.21
C ALA A 474 -11.86 -20.46 6.53
N ALA A 475 -12.03 -19.67 7.59
CA ALA A 475 -13.27 -19.00 7.94
C ALA A 475 -13.08 -17.48 7.82
N PRO A 476 -14.08 -16.71 7.35
CA PRO A 476 -14.00 -15.25 7.35
C PRO A 476 -13.82 -14.70 8.77
N VAL A 477 -12.99 -13.67 8.91
CA VAL A 477 -12.92 -12.86 10.15
C VAL A 477 -13.94 -11.74 10.02
N THR A 478 -15.07 -11.86 10.73
CA THR A 478 -16.25 -10.98 10.56
C THR A 478 -15.93 -9.50 10.77
N ASN A 479 -15.12 -9.19 11.79
CA ASN A 479 -14.62 -7.86 12.05
C ASN A 479 -13.15 -7.76 11.65
N PRO A 480 -12.78 -6.95 10.64
CA PRO A 480 -11.39 -6.84 10.19
C PRO A 480 -10.40 -6.48 11.30
N TRP A 481 -10.84 -5.79 12.34
CA TRP A 481 -10.01 -5.43 13.50
C TRP A 481 -9.68 -6.61 14.41
N ASP A 482 -10.31 -7.77 14.22
CA ASP A 482 -10.05 -9.01 14.95
C ASP A 482 -8.99 -9.90 14.25
N LEU A 483 -8.37 -9.39 13.18
CA LEU A 483 -7.22 -10.02 12.52
C LEU A 483 -6.10 -10.27 13.53
N LYS A 484 -5.53 -11.49 13.48
CA LYS A 484 -4.43 -11.94 14.34
C LYS A 484 -3.25 -12.41 13.48
N PRO A 485 -2.00 -12.33 13.98
CA PRO A 485 -0.84 -12.85 13.26
C PRO A 485 -1.08 -14.27 12.73
N GLY A 486 -0.81 -14.50 11.45
CA GLY A 486 -1.03 -15.78 10.77
C GLY A 486 -2.42 -15.92 10.13
N ASP A 487 -3.36 -15.01 10.39
CA ASP A 487 -4.53 -14.85 9.54
C ASP A 487 -4.11 -14.32 8.15
N ALA A 488 -5.00 -14.31 7.17
CA ALA A 488 -4.71 -13.81 5.82
C ALA A 488 -5.75 -12.83 5.31
N LEU A 489 -5.33 -11.98 4.38
CA LEU A 489 -6.20 -11.13 3.56
C LEU A 489 -6.25 -11.78 2.18
N ASN A 490 -7.37 -12.45 1.86
CA ASN A 490 -7.53 -13.21 0.62
C ASN A 490 -8.48 -12.49 -0.34
N LYS A 491 -8.04 -12.28 -1.58
CA LYS A 491 -8.86 -11.86 -2.71
C LYS A 491 -9.00 -13.07 -3.65
N PRO A 492 -10.08 -13.87 -3.52
CA PRO A 492 -10.22 -15.14 -4.24
C PRO A 492 -10.06 -14.98 -5.75
N GLY A 493 -9.25 -15.85 -6.36
CA GLY A 493 -8.91 -15.82 -7.78
C GLY A 493 -7.87 -14.77 -8.17
N SER A 494 -7.28 -14.04 -7.21
CA SER A 494 -6.36 -12.93 -7.50
C SER A 494 -5.12 -12.88 -6.62
N HIS A 495 -5.23 -12.76 -5.30
CA HIS A 495 -4.04 -12.62 -4.44
C HIS A 495 -4.34 -12.95 -2.99
N VAL A 496 -3.31 -13.31 -2.22
CA VAL A 496 -3.42 -13.50 -0.77
C VAL A 496 -2.17 -12.99 -0.07
N MET A 497 -2.38 -12.35 1.07
CA MET A 497 -1.33 -11.79 1.93
C MET A 497 -1.47 -12.37 3.34
N LEU A 498 -0.36 -12.78 3.96
CA LEU A 498 -0.34 -13.19 5.36
C LEU A 498 -0.33 -11.95 6.24
N PHE A 499 -1.29 -11.82 7.16
CA PHE A 499 -1.35 -10.73 8.11
C PHE A 499 -0.34 -10.96 9.24
N LEU A 500 0.51 -9.96 9.51
CA LEU A 500 1.46 -9.98 10.61
C LEU A 500 0.88 -9.26 11.83
N ARG A 501 0.48 -7.99 11.67
CA ARG A 501 -0.08 -7.16 12.74
C ARG A 501 -0.69 -5.88 12.20
N PHE A 502 -1.33 -5.11 13.08
CA PHE A 502 -1.55 -3.69 12.86
C PHE A 502 -0.32 -2.89 13.34
N THR A 503 0.06 -1.91 12.53
CA THR A 503 1.00 -0.85 12.92
C THR A 503 0.34 0.09 13.96
N PRO A 504 1.11 0.89 14.74
CA PRO A 504 0.56 1.81 15.74
C PRO A 504 -0.48 2.81 15.18
N ASP A 505 -0.29 3.22 13.92
CA ASP A 505 -1.15 4.09 13.12
C ASP A 505 -2.25 3.33 12.35
N ARG A 506 -2.46 2.04 12.65
CA ARG A 506 -3.56 1.17 12.19
C ARG A 506 -3.52 0.75 10.71
N LYS A 507 -2.38 0.84 10.03
CA LYS A 507 -2.17 0.12 8.75
C LYS A 507 -1.97 -1.37 9.00
N ALA A 508 -2.34 -2.21 8.04
CA ALA A 508 -2.06 -3.65 8.08
C ALA A 508 -0.63 -3.91 7.60
N GLU A 509 0.20 -4.48 8.48
CA GLU A 509 1.49 -5.04 8.08
C GLU A 509 1.29 -6.50 7.65
N VAL A 510 1.77 -6.82 6.45
CA VAL A 510 1.59 -8.11 5.80
C VAL A 510 2.90 -8.66 5.27
N MET A 511 2.94 -9.97 5.07
CA MET A 511 3.94 -10.63 4.25
C MET A 511 3.26 -11.28 3.05
N GLU A 512 3.85 -11.12 1.87
CA GLU A 512 3.27 -11.60 0.62
C GLU A 512 4.38 -12.02 -0.35
N SER A 513 4.06 -12.97 -1.24
CA SER A 513 4.84 -13.21 -2.45
C SER A 513 4.13 -12.49 -3.60
N SER A 514 4.70 -11.42 -4.14
CA SER A 514 4.04 -10.67 -5.21
C SER A 514 4.99 -10.17 -6.30
N THR A 515 4.43 -10.03 -7.50
CA THR A 515 5.13 -9.64 -8.73
C THR A 515 5.48 -8.15 -8.75
N GLY A 516 4.53 -7.27 -8.40
CA GLY A 516 4.71 -5.81 -8.34
C GLY A 516 5.16 -5.33 -6.97
N GLY A 517 4.27 -5.42 -5.97
CA GLY A 517 4.50 -4.86 -4.62
C GLY A 517 5.75 -5.36 -3.89
N CYS A 518 6.34 -6.49 -4.33
CA CYS A 518 7.57 -7.06 -3.80
C CYS A 518 8.69 -7.24 -4.84
N ASN A 519 8.59 -6.63 -6.03
CA ASN A 519 9.55 -6.82 -7.14
C ASN A 519 9.80 -8.31 -7.50
N GLY A 520 8.80 -9.17 -7.32
CA GLY A 520 8.86 -10.58 -7.65
C GLY A 520 9.52 -11.46 -6.58
N ARG A 521 9.33 -11.19 -5.29
CA ARG A 521 9.76 -12.08 -4.19
C ARG A 521 8.76 -12.10 -3.04
N VAL A 522 9.04 -12.94 -2.05
CA VAL A 522 8.44 -12.81 -0.71
C VAL A 522 9.02 -11.57 -0.04
N CYS A 523 8.15 -10.65 0.38
CA CYS A 523 8.55 -9.45 1.11
C CYS A 523 7.49 -9.01 2.11
N ARG A 524 7.85 -8.02 2.94
CA ARG A 524 6.94 -7.37 3.88
C ARG A 524 6.44 -6.06 3.30
N ASN A 525 5.16 -5.78 3.49
CA ASN A 525 4.51 -4.56 3.05
C ASN A 525 3.52 -4.04 4.10
N VAL A 526 3.20 -2.76 4.01
CA VAL A 526 2.23 -2.11 4.87
C VAL A 526 1.19 -1.41 4.00
N TYR A 527 -0.09 -1.65 4.28
CA TYR A 527 -1.20 -1.12 3.51
C TYR A 527 -2.29 -0.53 4.39
N PRO A 528 -2.94 0.57 3.99
CA PRO A 528 -4.19 1.01 4.60
C PRO A 528 -5.26 -0.10 4.50
N LEU A 529 -5.93 -0.41 5.61
CA LEU A 529 -6.80 -1.59 5.69
C LEU A 529 -8.06 -1.44 4.83
N ALA A 530 -8.72 -0.28 4.86
CA ALA A 530 -9.90 -0.03 4.04
C ALA A 530 -9.55 -0.14 2.56
N SER A 531 -8.36 0.34 2.18
CA SER A 531 -7.88 0.23 0.80
C SER A 531 -7.78 -1.22 0.30
N LEU A 532 -7.46 -2.19 1.16
CA LEU A 532 -7.50 -3.62 0.81
C LEU A 532 -8.95 -4.13 0.76
N LEU A 533 -9.77 -3.79 1.76
CA LEU A 533 -11.17 -4.24 1.84
C LEU A 533 -12.00 -3.77 0.63
N THR A 534 -11.86 -2.50 0.23
CA THR A 534 -12.55 -1.92 -0.94
C THR A 534 -12.08 -2.55 -2.27
N ARG A 535 -10.86 -3.08 -2.33
CA ARG A 535 -10.32 -3.83 -3.48
C ARG A 535 -10.73 -5.31 -3.51
N GLY A 536 -11.56 -5.74 -2.56
CA GLY A 536 -12.13 -7.10 -2.50
C GLY A 536 -11.32 -8.11 -1.68
N TYR A 537 -10.32 -7.67 -0.91
CA TYR A 537 -9.65 -8.55 0.05
C TYR A 537 -10.57 -8.87 1.23
N VAL A 538 -10.68 -10.14 1.55
CA VAL A 538 -11.49 -10.67 2.65
C VAL A 538 -10.55 -11.17 3.75
N PRO A 539 -10.64 -10.63 4.98
CA PRO A 539 -9.99 -11.21 6.15
C PRO A 539 -10.45 -12.66 6.37
N VAL A 540 -9.50 -13.59 6.46
CA VAL A 540 -9.76 -15.01 6.69
C VAL A 540 -8.80 -15.59 7.73
N ARG A 541 -9.30 -16.55 8.52
CA ARG A 541 -8.55 -17.29 9.52
C ARG A 541 -8.50 -18.76 9.12
N PHE A 542 -7.30 -19.30 8.99
CA PHE A 542 -7.14 -20.74 8.78
C PHE A 542 -7.78 -21.50 9.94
N ARG A 543 -8.62 -22.50 9.65
CA ARG A 543 -9.44 -23.15 10.68
C ARG A 543 -8.63 -23.83 11.77
N ALA A 544 -7.42 -24.32 11.48
CA ALA A 544 -6.54 -24.87 12.50
C ALA A 544 -6.01 -23.82 13.50
N LEU A 545 -6.08 -22.53 13.17
CA LEU A 545 -5.70 -21.41 14.04
C LEU A 545 -6.90 -20.80 14.81
N ALA A 546 -8.11 -21.36 14.68
CA ALA A 546 -9.33 -20.81 15.27
C ALA A 546 -9.26 -20.74 16.80
N ASP A 547 -8.84 -21.84 17.42
CA ASP A 547 -8.72 -21.98 18.88
C ASP A 547 -7.31 -21.68 19.39
N ASP A 548 -6.38 -21.35 18.49
CA ASP A 548 -5.01 -21.05 18.85
C ASP A 548 -4.91 -19.69 19.55
N GLN A 549 -4.82 -19.75 20.88
CA GLN A 549 -4.54 -18.61 21.76
C GLN A 549 -3.05 -18.43 22.03
N THR A 550 -2.17 -19.22 21.39
CA THR A 550 -0.72 -19.03 21.57
C THR A 550 -0.36 -17.61 21.16
N THR A 551 0.24 -16.91 22.11
CA THR A 551 0.91 -15.65 21.82
C THR A 551 2.21 -16.03 21.13
N VAL A 552 2.44 -15.47 19.94
CA VAL A 552 3.73 -15.60 19.25
C VAL A 552 4.79 -15.11 20.23
N SER A 553 5.55 -16.04 20.81
CA SER A 553 6.53 -15.76 21.86
C SER A 553 7.74 -16.66 21.65
N ALA A 554 8.93 -16.07 21.58
CA ALA A 554 10.15 -16.87 21.72
C ALA A 554 10.68 -16.72 23.14
N ASN A 555 10.68 -17.83 23.88
CA ASN A 555 11.64 -18.06 24.94
C ASN A 555 13.06 -17.93 24.35
N ALA A 556 13.76 -16.85 24.66
CA ALA A 556 15.22 -16.79 24.60
C ALA A 556 15.71 -15.53 25.34
N TYR A 557 15.80 -15.59 26.66
CA TYR A 557 16.90 -15.03 27.45
C TYR A 557 16.89 -15.78 28.78
N GLN A 558 17.68 -16.87 28.87
CA GLN A 558 18.23 -17.22 30.17
C GLN A 558 19.09 -16.02 30.57
N GLU A 559 18.68 -15.33 31.62
CA GLU A 559 19.51 -14.33 32.27
C GLU A 559 20.88 -14.96 32.53
N ILE A 560 21.92 -14.38 31.93
CA ILE A 560 23.24 -14.43 32.52
C ILE A 560 23.07 -13.66 33.83
N GLU A 561 23.00 -14.38 34.95
CA GLU A 561 23.05 -13.80 36.29
C GLU A 561 24.26 -12.85 36.33
N ALA A 562 23.99 -11.56 36.52
CA ALA A 562 25.01 -10.62 36.93
C ALA A 562 25.52 -11.05 38.33
N PRO A 563 26.84 -11.04 38.59
CA PRO A 563 27.37 -11.52 39.84
C PRO A 563 26.84 -10.68 41.00
N ILE A 564 26.21 -11.37 41.96
CA ILE A 564 25.70 -10.80 43.21
C ILE A 564 26.80 -10.02 43.90
N GLY A 565 26.67 -8.69 43.91
CA GLY A 565 27.49 -7.80 44.72
C GLY A 565 27.34 -8.15 46.20
N ARG A 566 28.44 -8.60 46.82
CA ARG A 566 28.55 -8.74 48.27
C ARG A 566 28.26 -7.39 48.93
N LYS A 567 27.16 -7.30 49.70
CA LYS A 567 26.94 -6.23 50.66
C LYS A 567 28.08 -6.24 51.69
N ALA A 568 28.93 -5.22 51.66
CA ALA A 568 29.80 -4.91 52.78
C ALA A 568 28.94 -4.40 53.94
N ALA A 569 29.00 -5.11 55.07
CA ALA A 569 28.43 -4.66 56.33
C ALA A 569 29.23 -3.46 56.85
N SER A 570 28.60 -2.29 56.90
CA SER A 570 29.10 -1.17 57.71
C SER A 570 28.47 -1.27 59.09
N LYS A 571 29.31 -1.54 60.09
CA LYS A 571 29.01 -1.44 61.52
C LYS A 571 29.93 -0.35 62.10
N ARG A 572 29.36 0.47 62.98
CA ARG A 572 29.96 1.49 63.88
C ARG A 572 30.17 2.87 63.22
N ARG A 573 29.77 3.98 63.84
CA ARG A 573 29.50 4.29 65.25
C ARG A 573 28.13 4.92 65.47
#